data_AF-A0A0A9XE29-F1
#
_entry.id   AF-A0A0A9XE29-F1
#
_cell.length_a   1.000
_cell.length_b   1.000
_cell.length_c   1.000
_cell.angle_alpha   90.00
_cell.angle_beta   90.00
_cell.angle_gamma   90.00
#
_symmetry.space_group_name_H-M   'P 1'
#
loop_
_entity.id
_entity.type
_entity.pdbx_description
1 polymer ?
#
loop_
_entity_poly.entity_id
_entity_poly.type
_entity_poly.pdbx_seq_one_letter_code
_entity_poly.pdbx_strand_id
1 'polypeptide(L)'
;AFAKDLARYWVPPSVLRSTLHKHFRSGRSVMPTNRTSPVTTEHSTTLAMQGNIDCYDRRQQPYTAQRGDYWVLYNYIPAQRQFRCWESVTYTTHADYTFLDNLEPLLERWRGPISLALHAPGTDFNTTLWTMRYLRDCGSQPVADLVTFHVYFPSKHLPKSIPK
;
A
#
# COMPACT_ATOMS: atom_id res chain seq x y z
N ALA A 1 -11.05 -2.58 -14.57
CA ALA A 1 -11.23 -1.12 -14.47
C ALA A 1 -11.07 -0.62 -13.03
N PHE A 2 -11.62 -1.34 -12.03
CA PHE A 2 -11.59 -1.00 -10.60
C PHE A 2 -10.19 -0.93 -9.95
N ALA A 3 -9.29 -1.88 -10.21
CA ALA A 3 -7.91 -1.83 -9.69
C ALA A 3 -7.10 -0.62 -10.22
N LYS A 4 -7.36 -0.18 -11.46
CA LYS A 4 -6.77 1.05 -12.04
C LYS A 4 -7.39 2.33 -11.47
N ASP A 5 -8.61 2.27 -10.93
CA ASP A 5 -9.27 3.38 -10.25
C ASP A 5 -8.77 3.50 -8.81
N LEU A 6 -8.63 2.39 -8.08
CA LEU A 6 -8.02 2.38 -6.75
C LEU A 6 -6.57 2.90 -6.77
N ALA A 7 -5.77 2.53 -7.77
CA ALA A 7 -4.41 3.03 -7.93
C ALA A 7 -4.33 4.52 -8.34
N ARG A 8 -5.28 5.02 -9.15
CA ARG A 8 -5.26 6.41 -9.65
C ARG A 8 -5.53 7.47 -8.59
N TYR A 9 -6.23 7.12 -7.50
CA TYR A 9 -6.58 8.07 -6.44
C TYR A 9 -5.75 7.91 -5.15
N TRP A 10 -4.73 7.05 -5.17
CA TRP A 10 -3.74 6.92 -4.09
C TRP A 10 -2.42 7.65 -4.37
N VAL A 11 -2.19 8.09 -5.61
CA VAL A 11 -1.08 8.99 -5.97
C VAL A 11 -1.59 10.44 -5.94
N PRO A 12 -0.98 11.36 -5.18
CA PRO A 12 -1.36 12.77 -5.21
C PRO A 12 -1.15 13.36 -6.62
N PRO A 13 -1.97 14.34 -7.06
CA PRO A 13 -1.91 14.92 -8.41
C PRO A 13 -0.55 15.53 -8.80
N SER A 14 0.36 15.77 -7.85
CA SER A 14 1.68 16.39 -8.07
C SER A 14 2.63 15.54 -8.90
N VAL A 15 2.42 14.22 -9.03
CA VAL A 15 3.33 13.31 -9.74
C VAL A 15 3.12 13.30 -11.26
N LEU A 16 2.08 13.95 -11.79
CA LEU A 16 1.74 13.94 -13.22
C LEU A 16 2.37 15.08 -14.04
N ARG A 17 3.25 15.91 -13.46
CA ARG A 17 3.73 17.13 -14.13
C ARG A 17 5.21 17.44 -13.91
N SER A 18 6.11 16.56 -14.33
CA SER A 18 7.51 16.95 -14.58
C SER A 18 8.24 15.99 -15.52
N THR A 19 8.03 16.13 -16.82
CA THR A 19 9.01 15.67 -17.79
C THR A 19 8.99 16.59 -19.00
N LEU A 20 9.79 17.66 -18.95
CA LEU A 20 10.27 18.33 -20.15
C LEU A 20 11.63 19.03 -19.88
N HIS A 21 12.67 18.50 -20.54
CA HIS A 21 13.98 19.08 -20.87
C HIS A 21 14.95 19.60 -19.79
N LYS A 22 16.17 19.02 -19.81
CA LYS A 22 17.49 19.69 -20.01
C LYS A 22 18.61 18.62 -20.03
N HIS A 23 19.13 18.30 -21.22
CA HIS A 23 20.40 18.76 -21.79
C HIS A 23 21.67 18.13 -21.19
N PHE A 24 22.29 17.29 -22.02
CA PHE A 24 23.56 16.59 -21.88
C PHE A 24 24.74 17.57 -22.04
N ARG A 25 25.70 17.56 -21.12
CA ARG A 25 27.05 18.12 -21.35
C ARG A 25 28.13 17.22 -20.74
N SER A 26 29.01 16.79 -21.63
CA SER A 26 30.29 16.11 -21.41
C SER A 26 31.32 17.05 -20.78
N GLY A 27 32.09 16.56 -19.81
CA GLY A 27 33.24 17.24 -19.22
C GLY A 27 34.17 16.24 -18.51
N ARG A 28 35.43 16.24 -18.93
CA ARG A 28 36.50 15.29 -18.57
C ARG A 28 37.36 15.88 -17.43
N SER A 29 37.87 15.01 -16.55
CA SER A 29 39.28 14.97 -16.08
C SER A 29 39.57 15.04 -14.56
N VAL A 30 40.52 14.18 -14.19
CA VAL A 30 41.48 14.17 -13.06
C VAL A 30 41.09 13.56 -11.70
N MET A 31 41.76 12.43 -11.39
CA MET A 31 41.93 11.82 -10.07
C MET A 31 43.04 12.53 -9.26
N PRO A 32 42.91 12.57 -7.93
CA PRO A 32 44.06 12.22 -7.10
C PRO A 32 43.72 11.17 -6.03
N THR A 33 44.63 10.21 -5.91
CA THR A 33 44.77 9.25 -4.82
C THR A 33 44.97 9.94 -3.48
N ASN A 34 44.22 9.55 -2.45
CA ASN A 34 44.83 9.25 -1.15
C ASN A 34 43.98 8.36 -0.25
N ARG A 35 44.68 7.48 0.47
CA ARG A 35 44.20 6.36 1.28
C ARG A 35 43.70 6.82 2.65
N THR A 36 42.45 6.53 3.01
CA THR A 36 42.02 6.30 4.41
C THR A 36 40.66 5.59 4.41
N SER A 37 40.59 4.36 4.92
CA SER A 37 39.33 3.75 5.35
C SER A 37 39.06 4.22 6.77
N PRO A 38 37.83 4.66 7.12
CA PRO A 38 37.02 3.81 7.99
C PRO A 38 35.48 3.92 7.80
N VAL A 39 34.80 2.79 8.08
CA VAL A 39 33.54 2.68 8.86
C VAL A 39 32.20 3.11 8.20
N THR A 40 31.37 2.07 7.97
CA THR A 40 29.89 2.01 7.87
C THR A 40 29.15 3.08 7.05
N THR A 41 28.93 2.78 5.77
CA THR A 41 28.10 3.56 4.84
C THR A 41 26.69 2.96 4.72
N GLU A 42 25.92 2.92 5.81
CA GLU A 42 24.47 2.62 5.72
C GLU A 42 23.57 3.79 6.16
N HIS A 43 24.15 4.86 6.71
CA HIS A 43 23.38 6.01 7.22
C HIS A 43 23.19 7.17 6.22
N SER A 44 23.87 7.17 5.07
CA SER A 44 23.84 8.32 4.14
C SER A 44 22.71 8.29 3.11
N THR A 45 22.09 7.14 2.86
CA THR A 45 21.06 6.99 1.82
C THR A 45 19.66 7.41 2.31
N THR A 46 19.37 7.24 3.60
CA THR A 46 18.05 7.53 4.21
C THR A 46 17.76 9.02 4.33
N LEU A 47 18.77 9.84 4.63
CA LEU A 47 18.64 11.30 4.74
C LEU A 47 18.37 11.99 3.39
N ALA A 48 18.84 11.40 2.29
CA ALA A 48 18.71 11.98 0.95
C ALA A 48 17.29 11.84 0.36
N MET A 49 16.52 10.82 0.74
CA MET A 49 15.15 10.62 0.22
C MET A 49 14.08 11.45 0.95
N GLN A 50 14.32 11.85 2.19
CA GLN A 50 13.38 12.68 2.97
C GLN A 50 13.13 14.06 2.34
N GLY A 51 14.07 14.59 1.54
CA GLY A 51 14.00 15.95 1.00
C GLY A 51 13.37 16.12 -0.39
N ASN A 52 13.13 15.04 -1.14
CA ASN A 52 12.77 15.12 -2.57
C ASN A 52 11.41 14.52 -2.96
N ILE A 53 10.65 13.95 -2.00
CA ILE A 53 9.34 13.35 -2.26
C ILE A 53 8.25 14.23 -1.64
N ASP A 54 7.45 14.89 -2.48
CA ASP A 54 6.28 15.65 -2.06
C ASP A 54 5.14 14.70 -1.67
N CYS A 55 5.18 14.22 -0.43
CA CYS A 55 4.15 13.37 0.15
C CYS A 55 3.91 13.72 1.63
N TYR A 56 2.77 13.28 2.15
CA TYR A 56 2.42 13.44 3.56
C TYR A 56 1.94 12.11 4.13
N ASP A 57 2.25 11.88 5.40
CA ASP A 57 1.80 10.68 6.11
C ASP A 57 0.28 10.70 6.27
N ARG A 58 -0.36 9.58 5.96
CA ARG A 58 -1.80 9.40 6.13
C ARG A 58 -2.08 8.47 7.29
N ARG A 59 -2.99 8.89 8.18
CA ARG A 59 -3.50 8.00 9.24
C ARG A 59 -4.41 6.94 8.62
N GLN A 60 -4.20 5.69 8.97
CA GLN A 60 -5.03 4.56 8.53
C GLN A 60 -6.32 4.46 9.35
N GLN A 61 -7.15 5.50 9.30
CA GLN A 61 -8.45 5.49 9.97
C GLN A 61 -9.50 4.78 9.11
N PRO A 62 -10.39 3.96 9.70
CA PRO A 62 -11.52 3.40 8.99
C PRO A 62 -12.45 4.51 8.49
N TYR A 63 -12.88 4.42 7.23
CA TYR A 63 -13.92 5.30 6.70
C TYR A 63 -14.69 4.62 5.57
N THR A 64 -15.93 5.05 5.38
CA THR A 64 -16.80 4.55 4.31
C THR A 64 -16.89 5.59 3.20
N ALA A 65 -16.80 5.16 1.95
CA ALA A 65 -17.13 6.01 0.81
C ALA A 65 -17.84 5.23 -0.29
N GLN A 66 -18.57 5.96 -1.13
CA GLN A 66 -19.19 5.41 -2.33
C GLN A 66 -18.30 5.69 -3.55
N ARG A 67 -18.17 4.69 -4.43
CA ARG A 67 -17.40 4.73 -5.68
C ARG A 67 -18.26 4.14 -6.79
N GLY A 68 -18.99 5.02 -7.49
CA GLY A 68 -20.00 4.60 -8.46
C GLY A 68 -21.08 3.75 -7.78
N ASP A 69 -21.36 2.57 -8.35
CA ASP A 69 -22.35 1.63 -7.82
C ASP A 69 -21.81 0.73 -6.70
N TYR A 70 -20.69 1.09 -6.07
CA TYR A 70 -20.06 0.32 -5.00
C TYR A 70 -19.90 1.14 -3.73
N TRP A 71 -20.12 0.48 -2.60
CA TRP A 71 -19.69 0.96 -1.30
C TRP A 71 -18.33 0.36 -0.96
N VAL A 72 -17.45 1.18 -0.36
CA VAL A 72 -16.12 0.77 0.07
C VAL A 72 -15.94 1.12 1.54
N LEU A 73 -15.58 0.13 2.34
CA LEU A 73 -15.13 0.26 3.71
C LEU A 73 -13.60 0.28 3.69
N TYR A 74 -13.02 1.47 3.74
CA TYR A 74 -11.57 1.64 3.72
C TYR A 74 -10.96 1.40 5.09
N ASN A 75 -9.76 0.81 5.10
CA ASN A 75 -8.97 0.53 6.31
C ASN A 75 -9.81 -0.20 7.38
N TYR A 76 -10.65 -1.14 6.93
CA TYR A 76 -11.61 -1.81 7.80
C TYR A 76 -10.90 -2.67 8.86
N ILE A 77 -9.79 -3.31 8.48
CA ILE A 77 -8.81 -3.89 9.41
C ILE A 77 -7.44 -3.33 9.05
N PRO A 78 -6.89 -2.38 9.85
CA PRO A 78 -5.60 -1.78 9.57
C PRO A 78 -4.42 -2.73 9.87
N ALA A 79 -3.34 -2.54 9.13
CA ALA A 79 -2.05 -3.15 9.43
C ALA A 79 -1.52 -2.65 10.78
N GLN A 80 -0.71 -3.47 11.46
CA GLN A 80 -0.13 -3.09 12.76
C GLN A 80 0.98 -2.07 12.58
N ARG A 81 1.78 -2.24 11.53
CA ARG A 81 2.88 -1.34 11.22
C ARG A 81 2.42 -0.20 10.33
N GLN A 82 2.88 0.99 10.67
CA GLN A 82 2.71 2.19 9.85
C GLN A 82 4.04 2.58 9.24
N PHE A 83 3.99 3.11 8.02
CA PHE A 83 5.14 3.56 7.27
C PHE A 83 4.98 5.03 6.95
N ARG A 84 6.08 5.78 6.96
CA ARG A 84 6.09 7.13 6.41
C ARG A 84 5.87 7.06 4.91
N CYS A 85 5.32 8.13 4.34
CA CYS A 85 4.97 8.16 2.91
C CYS A 85 6.18 8.00 1.97
N TRP A 86 7.40 8.29 2.44
CA TRP A 86 8.66 8.10 1.70
C TRP A 86 9.39 6.80 2.03
N GLU A 87 8.96 6.05 3.05
CA GLU A 87 9.66 4.84 3.52
C GLU A 87 9.30 3.60 2.72
N SER A 88 8.15 3.61 2.04
CA SER A 88 7.66 2.43 1.34
C SER A 88 6.70 2.75 0.20
N VAL A 89 6.52 1.76 -0.67
CA VAL A 89 5.47 1.72 -1.68
C VAL A 89 4.46 0.67 -1.27
N THR A 90 3.17 0.96 -1.42
CA THR A 90 2.10 -0.01 -1.10
C THR A 90 1.73 -0.81 -2.33
N TYR A 91 1.74 -2.14 -2.23
CA TYR A 91 1.17 -2.99 -3.26
C TYR A 91 -0.34 -3.06 -3.08
N THR A 92 -1.11 -2.56 -4.05
CA THR A 92 -2.57 -2.56 -4.01
C THR A 92 -3.13 -3.68 -4.87
N THR A 93 -3.95 -4.53 -4.28
CA THR A 93 -4.63 -5.60 -5.00
C THR A 93 -6.05 -5.83 -4.48
N HIS A 94 -6.77 -6.73 -5.14
CA HIS A 94 -8.14 -7.08 -4.82
C HIS A 94 -8.34 -8.59 -4.96
N ALA A 95 -9.30 -9.13 -4.21
CA ALA A 95 -9.73 -10.52 -4.26
C ALA A 95 -11.16 -10.65 -3.73
N ASP A 96 -11.62 -11.87 -3.51
CA ASP A 96 -12.69 -12.22 -2.59
C ASP A 96 -12.14 -13.19 -1.53
N TYR A 97 -12.99 -13.62 -0.59
CA TYR A 97 -12.54 -14.48 0.51
C TYR A 97 -12.10 -15.89 0.08
N THR A 98 -12.35 -16.29 -1.17
CA THR A 98 -12.01 -17.61 -1.72
C THR A 98 -10.65 -17.66 -2.40
N PHE A 99 -10.03 -16.50 -2.69
CA PHE A 99 -8.75 -16.41 -3.40
C PHE A 99 -7.68 -15.68 -2.59
N LEU A 100 -7.31 -16.23 -1.44
CA LEU A 100 -6.32 -15.63 -0.52
C LEU A 100 -5.04 -16.45 -0.33
N ASP A 101 -4.93 -17.62 -0.95
CA ASP A 101 -3.78 -18.53 -0.82
C ASP A 101 -2.46 -17.90 -1.30
N ASN A 102 -2.54 -16.89 -2.18
CA ASN A 102 -1.39 -16.17 -2.70
C ASN A 102 -0.93 -15.01 -1.80
N LEU A 103 -1.65 -14.70 -0.73
CA LEU A 103 -1.32 -13.56 0.13
C LEU A 103 0.05 -13.73 0.81
N GLU A 104 0.33 -14.91 1.36
CA GLU A 104 1.61 -15.16 2.03
C GLU A 104 2.79 -15.19 1.03
N PRO A 105 2.73 -15.93 -0.09
CA PRO A 105 3.77 -15.85 -1.11
C PRO A 105 4.00 -14.42 -1.63
N LEU A 106 2.93 -13.62 -1.72
CA LEU A 106 3.04 -12.22 -2.11
C LEU A 106 3.78 -11.40 -1.05
N LEU A 107 3.47 -11.57 0.24
CA LEU A 107 4.15 -10.90 1.35
C LEU A 107 5.63 -11.25 1.42
N GLU A 108 5.99 -12.53 1.23
CA GLU A 108 7.37 -13.00 1.24
C GLU A 108 8.24 -12.36 0.15
N ARG A 109 7.64 -12.10 -1.02
CA ARG A 109 8.32 -11.52 -2.19
C ARG A 109 8.29 -9.99 -2.18
N TRP A 110 7.17 -9.39 -1.77
CA TRP A 110 7.00 -7.94 -1.73
C TRP A 110 7.74 -7.30 -0.55
N ARG A 111 7.63 -7.89 0.64
CA ARG A 111 8.27 -7.41 1.89
C ARG A 111 7.96 -5.94 2.22
N GLY A 112 6.75 -5.51 1.89
CA GLY A 112 6.26 -4.15 2.13
C GLY A 112 4.76 -4.13 2.42
N PRO A 113 4.18 -2.94 2.64
CA PRO A 113 2.75 -2.81 2.93
C PRO A 113 1.90 -3.26 1.74
N ILE A 114 0.80 -3.94 2.04
CA ILE A 114 -0.20 -4.39 1.08
C ILE A 114 -1.55 -3.78 1.46
N SER A 115 -2.21 -3.17 0.47
CA SER A 115 -3.60 -2.73 0.55
C SER A 115 -4.46 -3.74 -0.21
N LEU A 116 -5.20 -4.57 0.51
CA LEU A 116 -6.00 -5.67 -0.05
C LEU A 116 -7.49 -5.34 0.06
N ALA A 117 -8.16 -5.17 -1.07
CA ALA A 117 -9.61 -4.93 -1.12
C ALA A 117 -10.39 -6.22 -1.44
N LEU A 118 -11.28 -6.65 -0.54
CA LEU A 118 -12.09 -7.84 -0.71
C LEU A 118 -13.50 -7.50 -1.19
N HIS A 119 -13.91 -8.15 -2.28
CA HIS A 119 -15.27 -8.09 -2.78
C HIS A 119 -16.16 -8.99 -1.92
N ALA A 120 -17.22 -8.42 -1.34
CA ALA A 120 -18.05 -9.13 -0.39
C ALA A 120 -19.54 -8.75 -0.48
N PRO A 121 -20.22 -9.09 -1.58
CA PRO A 121 -21.63 -8.76 -1.80
C PRO A 121 -22.55 -9.55 -0.86
N GLY A 122 -23.59 -8.89 -0.33
CA GLY A 122 -24.71 -9.54 0.34
C GLY A 122 -24.32 -10.54 1.43
N THR A 123 -24.45 -11.84 1.13
CA THR A 123 -24.19 -12.95 2.06
C THR A 123 -22.71 -13.21 2.32
N ASP A 124 -21.83 -12.79 1.41
CA ASP A 124 -20.39 -13.09 1.46
C ASP A 124 -19.67 -12.20 2.48
N PHE A 125 -20.32 -11.12 2.92
CA PHE A 125 -19.77 -10.12 3.81
C PHE A 125 -19.30 -10.70 5.15
N ASN A 126 -20.12 -11.55 5.78
CA ASN A 126 -19.77 -12.13 7.08
C ASN A 126 -18.58 -13.09 6.95
N THR A 127 -18.59 -13.98 5.96
CA THR A 127 -17.47 -14.91 5.71
C THR A 127 -16.19 -14.14 5.42
N THR A 128 -16.26 -13.10 4.58
CA THR A 128 -15.12 -12.23 4.29
C THR A 128 -14.54 -11.60 5.56
N LEU A 129 -15.40 -11.09 6.44
CA LEU A 129 -15.02 -10.49 7.72
C LEU A 129 -14.30 -11.49 8.64
N TRP A 130 -14.83 -12.71 8.75
CA TRP A 130 -14.19 -13.79 9.52
C TRP A 130 -12.85 -14.17 8.94
N THR A 131 -12.74 -14.30 7.62
CA THR A 131 -11.48 -14.63 6.96
C THR A 131 -10.42 -13.56 7.18
N MET A 132 -10.76 -12.26 7.02
CA MET A 132 -9.79 -11.18 7.27
C MET A 132 -9.31 -11.17 8.73
N ARG A 133 -10.21 -11.38 9.70
CA ARG A 133 -9.82 -11.45 11.12
C ARG A 133 -8.97 -12.66 11.43
N TYR A 134 -9.34 -13.83 10.90
CA TYR A 134 -8.54 -15.04 11.06
C TYR A 134 -7.13 -14.86 10.50
N LEU A 135 -6.99 -14.31 9.29
CA LEU A 135 -5.69 -13.99 8.70
C LEU A 135 -4.91 -12.97 9.53
N ARG A 136 -5.58 -11.96 10.10
CA ARG A 136 -4.97 -10.91 10.90
C ARG A 136 -4.48 -11.37 12.27
N ASP A 137 -5.28 -12.17 12.95
CA ASP A 137 -5.12 -12.48 14.37
C ASP A 137 -4.52 -13.88 14.59
N CYS A 138 -4.71 -14.80 13.63
CA CYS A 138 -4.27 -16.19 13.70
C CYS A 138 -3.32 -16.59 12.56
N GLY A 139 -3.23 -15.78 11.50
CA GLY A 139 -2.33 -16.02 10.37
C GLY A 139 -0.86 -15.71 10.69
N SER A 140 -0.04 -15.65 9.65
CA SER A 140 1.38 -15.32 9.79
C SER A 140 1.58 -13.84 10.18
N GLN A 141 2.63 -13.57 10.97
CA GLN A 141 2.97 -12.21 11.41
C GLN A 141 3.10 -11.17 10.28
N PRO A 142 3.64 -11.50 9.09
CA PRO A 142 3.67 -10.54 7.99
C PRO A 142 2.28 -10.06 7.56
N VAL A 143 1.24 -10.89 7.64
CA VAL A 143 -0.14 -10.46 7.35
C VAL A 143 -0.58 -9.41 8.36
N ALA A 144 -0.30 -9.69 9.63
CA ALA A 144 -0.60 -8.80 10.74
C ALA A 144 0.09 -7.42 10.60
N ASP A 145 1.38 -7.43 10.32
CA ASP A 145 2.18 -6.23 10.27
C ASP A 145 1.95 -5.39 9.01
N LEU A 146 1.71 -6.02 7.86
CA LEU A 146 1.84 -5.35 6.57
C LEU A 146 0.54 -5.22 5.78
N VAL A 147 -0.52 -5.97 6.11
CA VAL A 147 -1.75 -5.98 5.31
C VAL A 147 -2.81 -5.10 5.94
N THR A 148 -3.27 -4.11 5.17
CA THR A 148 -4.50 -3.36 5.46
C THR A 148 -5.62 -3.90 4.60
N PHE A 149 -6.68 -4.35 5.25
CA PHE A 149 -7.85 -4.89 4.57
C PHE A 149 -8.92 -3.82 4.36
N HIS A 150 -9.51 -3.84 3.16
CA HIS A 150 -10.64 -3.04 2.75
C HIS A 150 -11.74 -3.99 2.28
N VAL A 151 -13.01 -3.57 2.40
CA VAL A 151 -14.14 -4.35 1.88
C VAL A 151 -14.92 -3.50 0.91
N TYR A 152 -15.35 -4.07 -0.21
CA TYR A 152 -16.25 -3.40 -1.13
C TYR A 152 -17.37 -4.32 -1.62
N PHE A 153 -18.53 -3.74 -1.89
CA PHE A 153 -19.70 -4.47 -2.36
C PHE A 153 -20.61 -3.54 -3.18
N PRO A 154 -21.34 -4.07 -4.17
CA PRO A 154 -22.22 -3.26 -5.00
C PRO A 154 -23.43 -2.78 -4.19
N SER A 155 -23.93 -1.59 -4.49
CA SER A 155 -25.10 -0.98 -3.84
C SER A 155 -26.38 -1.81 -3.98
N LYS A 156 -26.45 -2.72 -4.97
CA LYS A 156 -27.57 -3.66 -5.17
C LYS A 156 -27.50 -4.89 -4.27
N HIS A 157 -26.35 -5.19 -3.68
CA HIS A 157 -26.13 -6.33 -2.79
C HIS A 157 -25.48 -5.87 -1.48
N LEU A 158 -26.20 -5.05 -0.73
CA LEU A 158 -25.77 -4.58 0.58
C LEU A 158 -25.75 -5.73 1.61
N PRO A 159 -24.77 -5.76 2.51
CA PRO A 159 -24.81 -6.66 3.65
C PRO A 159 -25.93 -6.28 4.61
N LYS A 160 -26.48 -7.27 5.34
CA LYS A 160 -27.55 -7.05 6.33
C LYS A 160 -27.12 -6.13 7.47
N SER A 161 -25.85 -6.20 7.86
CA SER A 161 -25.25 -5.35 8.88
C SER A 161 -23.76 -5.18 8.62
N ILE A 162 -23.21 -4.04 9.04
CA ILE A 162 -21.78 -3.75 9.00
C ILE A 162 -21.33 -3.58 10.46
N PRO A 163 -20.61 -4.55 11.04
CA PRO A 163 -20.04 -4.41 12.38
C PRO A 163 -19.08 -3.22 12.44
N LYS A 164 -19.01 -2.56 13.60
CA LYS A 164 -18.04 -1.51 13.89
C LYS A 164 -16.77 -2.08 14.47
#